data_AF-A0A7K6ZU04-F1
#
_entry.id   AF-A0A7K6ZU04-F1
#
_cell.length_a   1.000
_cell.length_b   1.000
_cell.length_c   1.000
_cell.angle_alpha   90.00
_cell.angle_beta   90.00
_cell.angle_gamma   90.00
#
_symmetry.space_group_name_H-M   'P 1'
#
loop_
_entity.id
_entity.type
_entity.pdbx_description
1 polymer ?
#
loop_
_entity_poly.entity_id
_entity_poly.type
_entity_poly.pdbx_seq_one_letter_code
_entity_poly.pdbx_strand_id
1 'polypeptide(L)'
;MERLSQRRIDPVTGERYHTTFRPAPALEIQARLLQNPKDKEENIERRLEAYYRNAKDLEEFYEDAFYINADQDPRVVFEFIESCIIKPLPRKS
;
A
#
# COMPACT_ATOMS: atom_id res chain seq x y z
N MET A 1 7.12 -1.33 5.41
CA MET A 1 7.91 -2.57 5.20
C MET A 1 7.03 -3.81 5.25
N GLU A 2 6.42 -4.12 6.41
CA GLU A 2 5.67 -5.35 6.68
C GLU A 2 4.66 -5.74 5.59
N ARG A 3 3.79 -4.81 5.19
CA ARG A 3 2.72 -5.04 4.18
C ARG A 3 3.22 -5.69 2.88
N LEU A 4 4.46 -5.39 2.47
CA LEU A 4 5.05 -5.93 1.23
C LEU A 4 5.94 -7.13 1.51
N SER A 5 6.84 -7.07 2.51
CA SER A 5 7.79 -8.17 2.76
C SER A 5 7.11 -9.49 3.17
N GLN A 6 5.90 -9.40 3.72
CA GLN A 6 5.08 -10.55 4.11
C GLN A 6 4.04 -10.97 3.06
N ARG A 7 4.02 -10.30 1.89
CA ARG A 7 3.12 -10.65 0.79
C ARG A 7 3.58 -11.91 0.08
N ARG A 8 2.62 -12.79 -0.25
CA ARG A 8 2.82 -14.05 -0.95
C ARG A 8 1.80 -14.22 -2.07
N ILE A 9 2.15 -15.01 -3.07
CA ILE A 9 1.29 -15.32 -4.22
C ILE A 9 1.28 -16.83 -4.41
N ASP A 10 0.09 -17.40 -4.58
CA ASP A 10 -0.04 -18.78 -5.06
C ASP A 10 0.21 -18.81 -6.57
N PRO A 11 1.26 -19.49 -7.07
CA PRO A 11 1.58 -19.52 -8.49
C PRO A 11 0.53 -20.26 -9.34
N VAL A 12 -0.33 -21.08 -8.73
CA VAL A 12 -1.36 -21.85 -9.44
C VAL A 12 -2.61 -21.02 -9.69
N THR A 13 -3.08 -20.29 -8.67
CA THR A 13 -4.35 -19.53 -8.73
C THR A 13 -4.15 -18.05 -9.00
N GLY A 14 -2.94 -17.52 -8.77
CA GLY A 14 -2.66 -16.08 -8.79
C GLY A 14 -3.17 -15.32 -7.56
N GLU A 15 -3.78 -16.01 -6.59
CA GLU A 15 -4.29 -15.38 -5.37
C GLU A 15 -3.16 -14.84 -4.49
N ARG A 16 -3.45 -13.71 -3.84
CA ARG A 16 -2.52 -13.02 -2.93
C ARG A 16 -2.85 -13.33 -1.48
N TYR A 17 -1.81 -13.65 -0.73
CA TYR A 17 -1.85 -13.95 0.69
C TYR A 17 -0.88 -13.03 1.46
N HIS A 18 -1.09 -12.93 2.76
CA HIS A 18 -0.18 -12.23 3.67
C HIS A 18 0.03 -13.13 4.89
N THR A 19 1.28 -13.37 5.28
CA THR A 19 1.61 -14.32 6.35
C THR A 19 0.87 -14.03 7.67
N THR A 20 0.73 -12.76 8.05
CA THR A 20 -0.01 -12.33 9.25
C THR A 20 -1.51 -12.07 9.00
N PHE A 21 -1.86 -11.12 8.13
CA PHE A 21 -3.24 -10.59 8.06
C PHE A 21 -4.21 -11.41 7.20
N ARG A 22 -3.70 -12.26 6.30
CA ARG A 22 -4.51 -13.12 5.43
C ARG A 22 -3.71 -14.37 5.06
N PRO A 23 -3.45 -15.27 6.03
CA PRO A 23 -2.68 -16.48 5.78
C PRO A 23 -3.43 -17.40 4.81
N ALA A 24 -2.69 -18.29 4.15
CA ALA A 24 -3.31 -19.33 3.33
C ALA A 24 -4.12 -20.30 4.21
N PRO A 25 -5.33 -20.69 3.81
CA PRO A 25 -6.21 -21.52 4.64
C PRO A 25 -5.78 -22.99 4.68
N ALA A 26 -5.04 -23.47 3.67
CA ALA A 26 -4.61 -24.86 3.54
C ALA A 26 -3.08 -24.97 3.49
N LEU A 27 -2.54 -26.01 4.13
CA LEU A 27 -1.09 -26.23 4.23
C LEU A 27 -0.44 -26.45 2.84
N GLU A 28 -1.15 -27.12 1.93
CA GLU A 28 -0.72 -27.32 0.54
C GLU A 28 -0.56 -26.00 -0.23
N ILE A 29 -1.44 -25.02 0.01
CA ILE A 29 -1.34 -23.68 -0.58
C ILE A 29 -0.16 -22.96 0.08
N GLN A 30 -0.06 -23.01 1.41
CA GLN A 30 1.01 -22.38 2.17
C GLN A 30 2.40 -22.85 1.72
N ALA A 31 2.58 -24.14 1.49
CA ALA A 31 3.85 -24.74 1.09
C ALA A 31 4.34 -24.31 -0.30
N ARG A 32 3.42 -23.90 -1.20
CA ARG A 32 3.75 -23.49 -2.57
C ARG A 32 3.76 -21.97 -2.78
N LEU A 33 3.46 -21.18 -1.75
CA LEU A 33 3.45 -19.73 -1.83
C LEU A 33 4.83 -19.17 -2.21
N LEU A 34 4.86 -18.25 -3.16
CA LEU A 34 6.07 -17.56 -3.58
C LEU A 34 6.04 -16.09 -3.18
N GLN A 35 7.21 -15.52 -2.91
CA GLN A 35 7.39 -14.09 -2.73
C GLN A 35 7.88 -13.46 -4.04
N ASN A 36 7.28 -12.36 -4.45
CA ASN A 36 7.78 -11.59 -5.59
C ASN A 36 9.17 -11.03 -5.25
N PRO A 37 10.20 -11.17 -6.11
CA PRO A 37 11.51 -10.59 -5.85
C PRO A 37 11.48 -9.08 -5.54
N LYS A 38 10.53 -8.34 -6.10
CA LYS A 38 10.33 -6.89 -5.83
C LYS A 38 9.85 -6.60 -4.41
N ASP A 39 9.35 -7.60 -3.70
CA ASP A 39 8.86 -7.52 -2.33
C ASP A 39 9.91 -8.02 -1.32
N LYS A 40 11.16 -8.27 -1.75
CA LYS A 40 12.29 -8.43 -0.82
C LYS A 40 12.61 -7.11 -0.13
N GLU A 41 13.06 -7.15 1.11
CA GLU A 41 13.27 -5.96 1.95
C GLU A 41 14.24 -4.96 1.30
N GLU A 42 15.36 -5.44 0.75
CA GLU A 42 16.37 -4.59 0.10
C GLU A 42 15.79 -3.90 -1.15
N ASN A 43 14.89 -4.57 -1.87
CA ASN A 43 14.22 -4.00 -3.03
C ASN A 43 13.11 -3.01 -2.63
N ILE A 44 12.44 -3.23 -1.49
CA ILE A 44 11.47 -2.30 -0.93
C ILE A 44 12.19 -1.03 -0.45
N GLU A 45 13.31 -1.16 0.26
CA GLU A 45 14.14 -0.06 0.73
C GLU A 45 14.62 0.81 -0.41
N ARG A 46 15.21 0.22 -1.45
CA ARG A 46 15.64 0.98 -2.64
C ARG A 46 14.50 1.74 -3.31
N ARG A 47 13.28 1.18 -3.29
CA ARG A 47 12.09 1.87 -3.82
C ARG A 47 11.62 3.00 -2.91
N LEU A 48 11.70 2.82 -1.59
CA LEU A 48 11.39 3.87 -0.62
C LEU A 48 12.37 5.03 -0.72
N GLU A 49 13.67 4.76 -0.85
CA GLU A 49 14.67 5.79 -1.09
C GLU A 49 14.37 6.61 -2.34
N ALA A 50 14.05 5.93 -3.45
CA ALA A 50 13.67 6.60 -4.69
C ALA A 50 12.39 7.44 -4.52
N TYR A 51 11.41 6.95 -3.76
CA TYR A 51 10.21 7.71 -3.42
C TYR A 51 10.57 8.99 -2.64
N TYR A 52 11.29 8.88 -1.52
CA TYR A 52 11.62 10.03 -0.68
C TYR A 52 12.48 11.07 -1.38
N ARG A 53 13.34 10.67 -2.32
CA ARG A 53 14.10 11.61 -3.15
C ARG A 53 13.21 12.49 -4.04
N ASN A 54 12.07 11.97 -4.49
CA ASN A 54 11.22 12.64 -5.47
C ASN A 54 9.92 13.20 -4.86
N ALA A 55 9.49 12.70 -3.71
CA ALA A 55 8.20 13.03 -3.10
C ALA A 55 8.08 14.52 -2.80
N LYS A 56 9.14 15.14 -2.28
CA LYS A 56 9.15 16.56 -1.92
C LYS A 56 8.89 17.47 -3.12
N ASP A 57 9.57 17.23 -4.24
CA ASP A 57 9.42 18.03 -5.45
C ASP A 57 7.99 17.91 -6.03
N LEU A 58 7.38 16.72 -5.91
CA LEU A 58 5.99 16.50 -6.32
C LEU A 58 5.00 17.17 -5.36
N GLU A 59 5.27 17.15 -4.05
CA GLU A 59 4.45 17.84 -3.04
C GLU A 59 4.47 19.36 -3.24
N GLU A 60 5.63 19.94 -3.56
CA GLU A 60 5.76 21.37 -3.88
C GLU A 60 5.03 21.73 -5.19
N PHE A 61 5.06 20.86 -6.20
CA PHE A 61 4.39 21.12 -7.47
C PHE A 61 2.85 20.98 -7.40
N TYR A 62 2.35 20.05 -6.58
CA TYR A 62 0.93 19.78 -6.41
C TYR A 62 0.38 20.32 -5.08
N GLU A 63 0.45 21.65 -4.89
CA GLU A 63 0.03 22.33 -3.65
C GLU A 63 -1.42 22.03 -3.24
N ASP A 64 -2.31 21.76 -4.20
CA ASP A 64 -3.72 21.45 -3.97
C ASP A 64 -4.00 19.97 -3.66
N ALA A 65 -2.96 19.12 -3.55
CA ALA A 65 -3.12 17.70 -3.28
C ALA A 65 -3.66 17.42 -1.87
N PHE A 66 -4.40 16.32 -1.73
CA PHE A 66 -4.90 15.84 -0.44
C PHE A 66 -3.91 14.87 0.20
N TYR A 67 -3.58 15.09 1.47
CA TYR A 67 -2.82 14.14 2.27
C TYR A 67 -3.76 13.08 2.89
N ILE A 68 -3.47 11.80 2.65
CA ILE A 68 -4.30 10.68 3.11
C ILE A 68 -3.47 9.77 4.02
N ASN A 69 -3.91 9.57 5.25
CA ASN A 69 -3.31 8.59 6.16
C ASN A 69 -3.86 7.18 5.92
N ALA A 70 -3.09 6.34 5.23
CA ALA A 70 -3.47 4.97 4.89
C ALA A 70 -3.19 3.91 5.99
N ASP A 71 -2.88 4.33 7.22
CA ASP A 71 -2.76 3.45 8.38
C ASP A 71 -4.08 3.27 9.15
N GLN A 72 -5.15 3.91 8.68
CA GLN A 72 -6.50 3.79 9.22
C GLN A 72 -7.28 2.63 8.58
N ASP A 73 -8.46 2.34 9.13
CA ASP A 73 -9.39 1.37 8.53
C ASP A 73 -9.73 1.77 7.08
N PRO A 74 -9.74 0.81 6.12
CA PRO A 74 -10.02 1.12 4.71
C PRO A 74 -11.33 1.88 4.47
N ARG A 75 -12.37 1.69 5.30
CA ARG A 75 -13.62 2.44 5.18
C ARG A 75 -13.42 3.91 5.53
N VAL A 76 -12.70 4.20 6.61
CA VAL A 76 -12.40 5.58 7.04
C VAL A 76 -11.58 6.31 5.96
N VAL A 77 -10.56 5.63 5.41
CA VAL A 77 -9.76 6.16 4.30
C VAL A 77 -10.64 6.46 3.07
N PHE A 78 -11.54 5.53 2.73
CA PHE A 78 -12.45 5.70 1.60
C PHE A 78 -13.41 6.88 1.79
N GLU A 79 -14.04 7.00 2.96
CA GLU A 79 -14.94 8.13 3.29
C GLU A 79 -14.21 9.48 3.24
N PHE A 80 -12.95 9.52 3.71
CA PHE A 80 -12.14 10.73 3.62
C PHE A 80 -11.88 11.14 2.16
N ILE A 81 -11.48 10.19 1.30
CA ILE A 81 -11.27 10.43 -0.13
C ILE A 81 -12.56 10.93 -0.79
N GLU A 82 -13.70 10.31 -0.48
CA GLU A 82 -15.01 10.73 -0.98
C GLU A 82 -15.32 12.18 -0.59
N SER A 83 -15.05 12.56 0.66
CA SER A 83 -15.28 13.93 1.14
C SER A 83 -14.43 14.97 0.40
N CYS A 84 -13.17 14.64 0.08
CA CYS A 84 -12.28 15.51 -0.69
C CYS A 84 -12.76 15.74 -2.12
N ILE A 85 -13.39 14.74 -2.76
CA ILE A 85 -13.76 14.77 -4.18
C ILE A 85 -15.20 15.28 -4.40
N ILE A 86 -16.17 14.82 -3.59
CA ILE A 86 -17.61 15.02 -3.85
C ILE A 86 -18.17 16.26 -3.13
N LYS A 87 -17.63 16.62 -1.95
CA LYS A 87 -18.09 17.76 -1.14
C LYS A 87 -16.90 18.50 -0.53
N PRO A 88 -16.11 19.23 -1.34
CA PRO A 88 -14.92 19.90 -0.84
C PRO A 88 -15.30 20.81 0.35
N LEU A 89 -14.67 20.58 1.50
CA LEU A 89 -14.80 21.47 2.65
C LEU A 89 -14.38 22.88 2.22
N PRO A 90 -15.13 23.93 2.60
CA PRO A 90 -14.76 25.28 2.23
C PRO A 90 -13.35 25.60 2.75
N ARG A 91 -12.46 26.04 1.85
CA ARG A 91 -11.10 26.45 2.22
C ARG A 91 -11.19 27.62 3.19
N LYS A 92 -10.44 27.56 4.30
CA LYS A 92 -10.28 28.71 5.20
C LYS A 92 -9.48 29.79 4.45
N SER A 93 -10.14 30.92 4.19
CA SER A 93 -9.55 32.18 3.72
C SER A 93 -8.62 32.79 4.74
#